data_AF-A0A8S3FSF8-F1
#
_entry.id   AF-A0A8S3FSF8-F1
#
_cell.length_a   1.000
_cell.length_b   1.000
_cell.length_c   1.000
_cell.angle_alpha   90.00
_cell.angle_beta   90.00
_cell.angle_gamma   90.00
#
_symmetry.space_group_name_H-M   'P 1'
#
loop_
_entity.id
_entity.type
_entity.pdbx_description
1 polymer ?
#
loop_
_entity_poly.entity_id
_entity_poly.type
_entity_poly.pdbx_seq_one_letter_code
_entity_poly.pdbx_strand_id
1 'polypeptide(L)'
;MCGPGYICKNVPGTYKCAPQNCTSGEKFNAFHGRCEKIQCRSGFSVTSLGKCVDVNECGQNPSPCKRSERCDNTPGSYRCVQTFTCASGLQMKDLECL
;
A
#
# COMPACT_ATOMS: atom_id res chain seq x y z
N MET A 1 10.99 14.52 -34.09
CA MET A 1 9.88 14.72 -33.13
C MET A 1 9.75 13.47 -32.28
N CYS A 2 9.57 13.59 -30.97
CA CYS A 2 9.43 12.42 -30.10
C CYS A 2 8.04 11.79 -30.25
N GLY A 3 7.95 10.47 -30.08
CA GLY A 3 6.68 9.75 -30.11
C GLY A 3 5.78 10.07 -28.90
N PRO A 4 4.54 9.55 -28.88
CA PRO A 4 3.59 9.78 -27.78
C PRO A 4 4.18 9.42 -26.41
N GLY A 5 4.01 10.32 -25.44
CA GLY A 5 4.50 10.13 -24.07
C GLY A 5 6.00 10.35 -23.86
N TYR A 6 6.73 10.84 -24.86
CA TYR A 6 8.14 11.18 -24.74
C TYR A 6 8.35 12.70 -24.80
N ILE A 7 9.12 13.22 -23.84
CA ILE A 7 9.56 14.61 -23.76
C ILE A 7 10.85 14.77 -24.56
N CYS A 8 10.88 15.77 -25.43
CA CYS A 8 12.08 16.19 -26.14
C CYS A 8 13.01 16.97 -25.21
N LYS A 9 14.27 16.55 -25.10
CA LYS A 9 15.33 17.21 -24.33
C LYS A 9 16.45 17.63 -25.28
N ASN A 10 16.67 18.93 -25.42
CA ASN A 10 17.76 19.45 -26.24
C ASN A 10 19.12 19.12 -25.59
N VAL A 11 20.09 18.73 -26.41
CA VAL A 11 21.47 18.46 -26.00
C VAL A 11 22.42 19.07 -27.04
N PRO A 12 23.70 19.36 -26.75
CA PRO A 12 24.59 19.96 -27.74
C PRO A 12 24.63 19.17 -29.07
N GLY A 13 24.37 19.86 -30.18
CA GLY A 13 24.35 19.28 -31.53
C GLY A 13 23.13 18.41 -31.88
N THR A 14 22.20 18.14 -30.95
CA THR A 14 21.02 17.29 -31.24
C THR A 14 19.89 17.43 -30.19
N TYR A 15 18.94 16.49 -30.17
CA TYR A 15 17.94 16.33 -29.12
C TYR A 15 17.80 14.85 -28.76
N LYS A 16 17.40 14.57 -27.52
CA LYS A 16 17.11 13.22 -27.03
C LYS A 16 15.66 13.15 -26.59
N CYS A 17 15.01 12.03 -26.86
CA CYS A 17 13.68 11.74 -26.33
C CYS A 17 13.83 10.98 -25.00
N ALA A 18 13.11 11.43 -23.98
CA ALA A 18 13.03 10.76 -22.70
C ALA A 18 11.55 10.50 -22.35
N PRO A 19 11.22 9.44 -21.62
CA PRO A 19 9.86 9.25 -21.12
C PRO A 19 9.34 10.48 -20.38
N GLN A 20 8.04 10.73 -20.46
CA GLN A 20 7.41 11.76 -19.63
C GLN A 20 7.55 11.42 -18.14
N ASN A 21 7.59 12.46 -17.29
CA ASN A 21 7.58 12.28 -15.86
C ASN A 21 6.19 11.82 -15.42
N CYS A 22 6.11 10.66 -14.78
CA CYS A 22 4.87 10.16 -14.20
C CYS A 22 4.64 10.73 -12.81
N THR A 23 3.37 10.79 -12.41
CA THR A 23 3.02 11.24 -11.05
C THR A 23 3.24 10.12 -10.03
N SER A 24 3.17 10.46 -8.73
CA SER A 24 3.33 9.48 -7.65
C SER A 24 2.33 8.34 -7.79
N GLY A 25 2.84 7.10 -7.80
CA GLY A 25 2.02 5.91 -7.97
C GLY A 25 1.80 5.49 -9.42
N GLU A 26 2.50 6.11 -10.38
CA GLU A 26 2.46 5.74 -11.79
C GLU A 26 3.84 5.31 -12.31
N LYS A 27 3.84 4.50 -13.37
CA LYS A 27 5.05 4.15 -14.14
C LYS A 27 4.79 4.36 -15.62
N PHE A 28 5.82 4.78 -16.34
CA PHE A 28 5.73 4.95 -17.79
C PHE A 28 5.69 3.58 -18.48
N ASN A 29 4.61 3.32 -19.20
CA ASN A 29 4.48 2.16 -20.07
C ASN A 29 4.97 2.54 -21.47
N ALA A 30 6.15 2.03 -21.85
CA ALA A 30 6.75 2.32 -23.15
C ALA A 30 5.99 1.72 -24.33
N PHE A 31 5.20 0.66 -24.12
CA PHE A 31 4.36 0.05 -25.15
C PHE A 31 3.14 0.91 -25.48
N HIS A 32 2.47 1.44 -24.46
CA HIS A 32 1.31 2.35 -24.64
C HIS A 32 1.70 3.82 -24.80
N GLY A 33 2.94 4.20 -24.53
CA GLY A 33 3.40 5.59 -24.60
C GLY A 33 2.72 6.51 -23.59
N ARG A 34 2.40 6.00 -22.38
CA ARG A 34 1.73 6.79 -21.34
C ARG A 34 2.08 6.31 -19.94
N CYS A 35 1.86 7.17 -18.95
CA CYS A 35 1.92 6.78 -17.55
C CYS A 35 0.70 5.93 -17.17
N GLU A 36 0.95 4.85 -16.44
CA GLU A 36 -0.09 3.94 -15.96
C GLU A 36 0.02 3.78 -14.46
N LYS A 37 -1.14 3.73 -13.80
CA LYS A 37 -1.23 3.58 -12.35
C LYS A 37 -0.75 2.21 -11.93
N ILE A 38 0.19 2.19 -10.99
CA ILE A 38 0.69 0.95 -10.39
C ILE A 38 -0.42 0.34 -9.55
N GLN A 39 -0.81 -0.88 -9.90
CA GLN A 39 -1.77 -1.66 -9.14
C GLN A 39 -1.03 -2.53 -8.13
N CYS A 40 -1.26 -2.28 -6.85
CA CYS A 40 -0.79 -3.14 -5.77
C CYS A 40 -1.83 -4.20 -5.44
N ARG A 41 -1.39 -5.32 -4.86
CA ARG A 41 -2.32 -6.30 -4.28
C ARG A 41 -3.08 -5.68 -3.12
N SER A 42 -4.25 -6.23 -2.79
CA SER A 42 -5.01 -5.83 -1.61
C SER A 42 -4.14 -5.86 -0.34
N GLY A 43 -4.29 -4.86 0.52
CA GLY A 43 -3.46 -4.67 1.72
C GLY A 43 -2.11 -4.00 1.46
N PHE A 44 -1.81 -3.58 0.23
CA PHE A 44 -0.58 -2.85 -0.09
C PHE A 44 -0.88 -1.49 -0.72
N SER A 45 -0.06 -0.49 -0.41
CA SER A 45 -0.12 0.86 -0.97
C SER A 45 1.12 1.19 -1.78
N VAL A 46 0.97 2.08 -2.75
CA VAL A 46 2.08 2.49 -3.61
C VAL A 46 2.85 3.66 -2.98
N THR A 47 4.17 3.51 -2.86
CA THR A 47 5.07 4.59 -2.43
C THR A 47 5.32 5.59 -3.56
N SER A 48 5.86 6.77 -3.25
CA SER A 48 6.37 7.72 -4.25
C SER A 48 7.39 7.12 -5.23
N LEU A 49 8.17 6.12 -4.80
CA LEU A 49 9.12 5.37 -5.64
C LEU A 49 8.46 4.29 -6.51
N GLY A 50 7.13 4.19 -6.52
CA GLY A 50 6.39 3.19 -7.28
C GLY A 50 6.62 1.74 -6.81
N LYS A 51 6.83 1.54 -5.51
CA LYS A 51 6.89 0.23 -4.86
C LYS A 51 5.60 -0.03 -4.09
N CYS A 52 5.14 -1.27 -4.06
CA CYS A 52 4.04 -1.67 -3.20
C CYS A 52 4.59 -2.02 -1.81
N VAL A 53 4.11 -1.32 -0.80
CA VAL A 53 4.45 -1.56 0.60
C VAL A 53 3.21 -1.93 1.37
N ASP A 54 3.38 -2.81 2.34
CA ASP A 54 2.31 -3.28 3.21
C ASP A 54 1.64 -2.10 3.92
N VAL A 55 0.31 -2.10 3.95
CA VAL A 55 -0.45 -1.12 4.73
C VAL A 55 -0.54 -1.65 6.15
N ASN A 56 -0.01 -0.92 7.12
CA ASN A 56 -0.15 -1.31 8.51
C ASN A 56 -1.53 -0.89 9.04
N GLU A 57 -2.53 -1.77 8.97
CA GLU A 57 -3.87 -1.45 9.44
C GLU A 57 -3.95 -1.28 10.96
N CYS A 58 -3.06 -1.92 11.73
CA CYS A 58 -3.00 -1.76 13.18
C CYS A 58 -2.59 -0.35 13.63
N GLY A 59 -1.98 0.45 12.74
CA GLY A 59 -1.66 1.85 12.98
C GLY A 59 -2.83 2.81 12.78
N GLN A 60 -3.99 2.32 12.33
CA GLN A 60 -5.17 3.15 12.10
C GLN A 60 -5.85 3.52 13.43
N ASN A 61 -6.53 4.68 13.43
CA ASN A 61 -7.33 5.14 14.55
C ASN A 61 -8.76 5.46 14.05
N PRO A 62 -9.80 4.74 14.50
CA PRO A 62 -9.77 3.69 15.52
C PRO A 62 -9.07 2.41 15.05
N SER A 63 -8.53 1.64 16.01
CA SER A 63 -7.95 0.31 15.76
C SER A 63 -8.97 -0.58 15.02
N PRO A 64 -8.53 -1.40 14.04
CA PRO A 64 -9.43 -2.29 13.32
C PRO A 64 -9.86 -3.52 14.13
N CYS A 65 -9.30 -3.72 15.33
CA CYS A 65 -9.64 -4.80 16.25
C CYS A 65 -10.53 -4.33 17.40
N LYS A 66 -11.21 -5.27 18.08
CA LYS A 66 -11.99 -4.96 19.29
C LYS A 66 -11.06 -4.55 20.44
N ARG A 67 -11.62 -3.88 21.46
CA ARG A 67 -10.86 -3.51 22.68
C ARG A 67 -10.27 -4.71 23.42
N SER A 68 -10.88 -5.88 23.34
CA SER A 68 -10.42 -7.12 23.97
C SER A 68 -9.41 -7.91 23.10
N GLU A 69 -8.93 -7.32 22.02
CA GLU A 69 -8.04 -7.96 21.06
C GLU A 69 -6.80 -7.10 20.83
N ARG A 70 -5.65 -7.75 20.65
CA ARG A 70 -4.41 -7.12 20.17
C ARG A 70 -4.35 -7.29 18.66
N CYS A 71 -4.02 -6.21 17.97
CA CYS A 71 -3.80 -6.23 16.52
C CYS A 71 -2.38 -6.70 16.20
N ASP A 72 -2.26 -7.69 15.32
CA ASP A 72 -1.03 -8.16 14.71
C ASP A 72 -1.05 -7.83 13.21
N ASN A 73 -0.15 -6.94 12.78
CA ASN A 73 0.00 -6.64 11.37
C ASN A 73 0.65 -7.82 10.63
N THR A 74 0.18 -8.14 9.43
CA THR A 74 0.68 -9.24 8.59
C THR A 74 0.81 -8.77 7.15
N PRO A 75 1.66 -9.40 6.30
CA PRO A 75 1.75 -8.98 4.90
C PRO A 75 0.40 -9.06 4.16
N GLY A 76 -0.13 -7.91 3.76
CA GLY A 76 -1.39 -7.73 3.06
C GLY A 76 -2.64 -7.75 3.93
N SER A 77 -2.51 -7.83 5.26
CA SER A 77 -3.65 -7.91 6.17
C SER A 77 -3.27 -7.70 7.64
N TYR A 78 -4.21 -7.93 8.55
CA TYR A 78 -3.97 -7.95 9.98
C TYR A 78 -4.76 -9.09 10.63
N ARG A 79 -4.34 -9.50 11.83
CA ARG A 79 -5.08 -10.44 12.67
C ARG A 79 -5.35 -9.83 14.03
N CYS A 80 -6.59 -9.96 14.49
CA CYS A 80 -6.97 -9.66 15.86
C CYS A 80 -6.79 -10.92 16.71
N VAL A 81 -5.88 -10.87 17.66
CA VAL A 81 -5.62 -11.96 18.61
C VAL A 81 -6.22 -11.59 19.96
N GLN A 82 -7.08 -12.47 20.51
CA GLN A 82 -7.67 -12.24 21.83
C GLN A 82 -6.57 -12.17 22.88
N THR A 83 -6.60 -11.11 23.70
CA THR A 83 -5.63 -10.92 24.79
C THR A 83 -6.07 -11.55 26.10
N PHE A 84 -7.33 -11.99 26.18
CA PHE A 84 -7.90 -12.64 27.34
C PHE A 84 -8.54 -13.97 26.94
N THR A 85 -8.03 -15.06 27.51
CA THR A 85 -8.65 -16.39 27.46
C THR A 85 -9.10 -16.75 28.86
N CYS A 86 -10.40 -16.98 29.06
CA CYS A 86 -10.93 -17.47 30.32
C CYS A 86 -10.57 -18.94 30.55
N ALA A 87 -10.48 -19.36 31.82
CA ALA A 87 -10.40 -20.77 32.17
C ALA A 87 -11.61 -21.53 31.61
N SER A 88 -11.43 -22.80 31.25
CA SER A 88 -12.50 -23.64 30.70
C SER A 88 -13.72 -23.64 31.63
N GLY A 89 -14.85 -23.15 31.12
CA GLY A 89 -16.11 -23.05 31.86
C GLY A 89 -16.55 -21.61 32.20
N LEU A 90 -15.67 -20.62 32.04
CA LEU A 90 -16.00 -19.21 32.28
C LEU A 90 -16.26 -18.45 30.97
N GLN A 91 -17.20 -17.52 30.98
CA GLN A 91 -17.56 -16.65 29.87
C GLN A 91 -16.96 -15.25 30.03
N MET A 92 -16.46 -14.69 28.93
CA MET A 92 -15.98 -13.31 28.90
C MET A 92 -17.17 -12.35 28.92
N LYS A 93 -17.28 -11.53 29.97
CA LYS A 93 -18.27 -10.47 30.09
C LYS A 93 -17.59 -9.22 30.64
N ASP A 94 -17.63 -8.11 29.90
CA ASP A 94 -17.08 -6.81 30.32
C ASP A 94 -15.62 -6.85 30.84
N LEU A 95 -14.75 -7.65 30.20
CA LEU A 95 -13.34 -7.89 30.56
C LEU A 95 -13.13 -8.75 31.82
N GLU A 96 -14.18 -9.40 32.33
CA GLU A 96 -14.11 -10.36 33.43
C GLU A 96 -14.55 -11.76 32.96
N CYS A 97 -13.99 -12.79 33.58
CA CYS A 97 -14.38 -14.17 33.34
C CYS A 97 -15.37 -14.60 34.42
N LEU A 98 -16.63 -14.85 34.03
CA LEU A 98 -17.75 -15.22 34.91
C LEU A 98 -18.22 -16.67 34.69
#